data_AF-A0A938AII2-F1
#
_entry.id   AF-A0A938AII2-F1
#
_cell.length_a   1.000
_cell.length_b   1.000
_cell.length_c   1.000
_cell.angle_alpha   90.00
_cell.angle_beta   90.00
_cell.angle_gamma   90.00
#
_symmetry.space_group_name_H-M   'P 1'
#
loop_
_entity.id
_entity.type
_entity.pdbx_description
1 polymer ?
#
loop_
_entity_poly.entity_id
_entity_poly.type
_entity_poly.pdbx_seq_one_letter_code
_entity_poly.pdbx_strand_id
1 'polypeptide(L)'
;MCISLVGTTISPYLFFWQTSEEVEELQDHGMASGDGDGVDTHLRAMCSDVVAGMSSGVLVMFAIMVTSAATLGKAGITTVSTAEEAALALELLAGSAARLLFTLGIVGTGLLAVPVLAGSTSYAIAETFGWREGLGLKMTQAKAFYMVIVGSMVVGMLMNMIGTNPVRMLYWAAILNGLAAPPFIVVILLLSRRRYLLGQHVSGRVSTWLVAAAATVSAVLPVLYLMP
;
A
#
# COMPACT_ATOMS: atom_id res chain seq x y z
N MET A 1 -10.98 -14.23 -3.29
CA MET A 1 -10.63 -13.30 -4.39
C MET A 1 -11.19 -11.88 -4.17
N CYS A 2 -12.48 -11.69 -3.88
CA CYS A 2 -13.01 -10.33 -3.66
C CYS A 2 -12.37 -9.62 -2.44
N ILE A 3 -12.17 -10.33 -1.33
CA ILE A 3 -11.51 -9.78 -0.13
C ILE A 3 -10.06 -9.34 -0.42
N SER A 4 -9.31 -10.15 -1.17
CA SER A 4 -7.93 -9.83 -1.53
C SER A 4 -7.82 -8.64 -2.48
N LEU A 5 -8.81 -8.42 -3.36
CA LEU A 5 -8.87 -7.22 -4.21
C LEU A 5 -9.12 -5.96 -3.39
N VAL A 6 -10.02 -6.02 -2.40
CA VAL A 6 -10.25 -4.90 -1.48
C VAL A 6 -9.01 -4.63 -0.63
N GLY A 7 -8.39 -5.67 -0.05
CA GLY A 7 -7.21 -5.53 0.80
C GLY A 7 -5.93 -5.07 0.09
N THR A 8 -5.81 -5.33 -1.22
CA THR A 8 -4.72 -4.75 -2.02
C THR A 8 -4.96 -3.28 -2.37
N THR A 9 -6.22 -2.83 -2.42
CA THR A 9 -6.57 -1.44 -2.72
C THR A 9 -6.50 -0.55 -1.48
N ILE A 10 -6.94 -1.05 -0.32
CA ILE A 10 -6.95 -0.32 0.95
C ILE A 10 -6.00 -1.04 1.91
N SER A 11 -4.70 -0.78 1.75
CA SER A 11 -3.67 -1.38 2.59
C SER A 11 -3.46 -0.54 3.86
N PRO A 12 -3.66 -1.12 5.06
CA PRO A 12 -3.58 -0.38 6.32
C PRO A 12 -2.28 0.38 6.56
N TYR A 13 -1.16 -0.14 6.07
CA TYR A 13 0.14 0.50 6.24
C TYR A 13 0.19 1.91 5.63
N LEU A 14 -0.61 2.19 4.59
CA LEU A 14 -0.66 3.50 3.94
C LEU A 14 -1.09 4.60 4.91
N PHE A 15 -1.96 4.29 5.87
CA PHE A 15 -2.40 5.27 6.87
C PHE A 15 -1.25 5.76 7.76
N PHE A 16 -0.31 4.87 8.09
CA PHE A 16 0.87 5.22 8.87
C PHE A 16 1.95 5.84 7.98
N TRP A 17 2.28 5.18 6.87
CA TRP A 17 3.31 5.65 5.94
C TRP A 17 3.05 7.05 5.43
N GLN A 18 1.87 7.30 4.85
CA GLN A 18 1.59 8.59 4.23
C GLN A 18 1.52 9.71 5.26
N THR A 19 1.07 9.43 6.49
CA THR A 19 0.97 10.48 7.51
C THR A 19 2.32 10.78 8.16
N SER A 20 3.13 9.76 8.46
CA SER A 20 4.48 9.96 9.00
C SER A 20 5.41 10.65 7.99
N GLU A 21 5.34 10.24 6.72
CA GLU A 21 6.21 10.82 5.67
C GLU A 21 5.82 12.26 5.34
N GLU A 22 4.52 12.56 5.28
CA GLU A 22 4.01 13.92 5.13
C GLU A 22 4.44 14.84 6.29
N VAL A 23 4.39 14.34 7.53
CA VAL A 23 4.86 15.09 8.70
C VAL A 23 6.37 15.36 8.64
N GLU A 24 7.14 14.42 8.10
CA GLU A 24 8.59 14.57 7.88
C GLU A 24 8.90 15.58 6.76
N GLU A 25 8.19 15.52 5.63
CA GLU A 25 8.35 16.46 4.52
C GLU A 25 8.05 17.91 4.95
N LEU A 26 6.97 18.11 5.71
CA LEU A 26 6.63 19.42 6.26
C LEU A 26 7.71 19.96 7.22
N GLN A 27 8.32 19.10 8.05
CA GLN A 27 9.42 19.48 8.93
C GLN A 27 10.67 19.88 8.14
N ASP A 28 11.01 19.12 7.11
CA ASP A 28 12.16 19.40 6.24
C ASP A 28 11.98 20.69 5.43
N HIS A 29 10.73 21.04 5.09
CA HIS A 29 10.39 22.32 4.45
C HIS A 29 10.18 23.48 5.44
N GLY A 30 10.38 23.25 6.74
CA GLY A 30 10.25 24.26 7.78
C GLY A 30 8.82 24.79 7.97
N MET A 31 7.82 24.07 7.45
CA MET A 31 6.42 24.41 7.62
C MET A 31 5.97 24.00 9.02
N ALA A 32 5.76 24.99 9.90
CA ALA A 32 5.18 24.74 11.21
C ALA A 32 3.70 24.34 11.06
N SER A 33 3.25 23.37 11.86
CA SER A 33 1.84 22.98 11.96
C SER A 33 0.98 24.18 12.36
N GLY A 34 0.37 24.86 11.38
CA GLY A 34 -0.52 26.01 11.63
C GLY A 34 -0.30 27.24 10.75
N ASP A 35 0.62 27.22 9.77
CA ASP A 35 0.82 28.36 8.87
C ASP A 35 -0.32 28.43 7.84
N GLY A 36 -1.35 29.22 8.16
CA GLY A 36 -2.69 29.15 7.55
C GLY A 36 -2.76 29.55 6.08
N ASP A 37 -1.72 30.15 5.50
CA ASP A 37 -1.76 30.72 4.14
C ASP A 37 -1.43 29.67 3.05
N GLY A 38 -0.94 28.48 3.42
CA GLY A 38 -0.53 27.42 2.49
C GLY A 38 -1.31 26.10 2.59
N VAL A 39 -2.05 25.87 3.68
CA VAL A 39 -2.65 24.55 3.99
C VAL A 39 -3.62 24.09 2.92
N ASP A 40 -4.52 24.96 2.44
CA ASP A 40 -5.50 24.58 1.42
C ASP A 40 -4.85 24.23 0.08
N THR A 41 -3.79 24.95 -0.30
CA THR A 41 -3.03 24.68 -1.53
C THR A 41 -2.30 23.36 -1.41
N HIS A 42 -1.68 23.10 -0.26
CA HIS A 42 -0.98 21.85 0.03
C HIS A 42 -1.94 20.64 0.05
N LEU A 43 -3.08 20.75 0.73
CA LEU A 43 -4.14 19.74 0.74
C LEU A 43 -4.63 19.41 -0.69
N ARG A 44 -4.80 20.43 -1.54
CA ARG A 44 -5.18 20.23 -2.95
C ARG A 44 -4.10 19.54 -3.76
N ALA A 45 -2.84 19.91 -3.56
CA ALA A 45 -1.71 19.27 -4.22
C ALA A 45 -1.66 17.78 -3.84
N MET A 46 -1.70 17.45 -2.55
CA MET A 46 -1.77 16.07 -2.05
C MET A 46 -2.96 15.30 -2.64
N CYS A 47 -4.16 15.91 -2.66
CA CYS A 47 -5.33 15.25 -3.24
C CYS A 47 -5.12 14.95 -4.74
N SER A 48 -4.52 15.88 -5.48
CA SER A 48 -4.26 15.69 -6.91
C SER A 48 -3.22 14.61 -7.17
N ASP A 49 -2.19 14.53 -6.33
CA ASP A 49 -1.16 13.50 -6.39
C ASP A 49 -1.75 12.11 -6.11
N VAL A 50 -2.50 11.98 -5.01
CA VAL A 50 -3.19 10.73 -4.65
C VAL A 50 -4.15 10.29 -5.76
N VAL A 51 -4.93 11.21 -6.35
CA VAL A 51 -5.84 10.88 -7.46
C VAL A 51 -5.07 10.43 -8.70
N ALA A 52 -3.97 11.10 -9.06
CA ALA A 52 -3.12 10.70 -10.19
C ALA A 52 -2.46 9.32 -9.95
N GLY A 53 -1.90 9.10 -8.76
CA GLY A 53 -1.29 7.83 -8.35
C GLY A 53 -2.30 6.69 -8.32
N MET A 54 -3.46 6.87 -7.69
CA MET A 54 -4.48 5.82 -7.62
C MET A 54 -5.09 5.53 -8.99
N SER A 55 -5.36 6.53 -9.82
CA SER A 55 -5.93 6.32 -11.16
C SER A 55 -4.96 5.59 -12.09
N SER A 56 -3.68 5.96 -12.08
CA SER A 56 -2.64 5.23 -12.82
C SER A 56 -2.49 3.79 -12.32
N GLY A 57 -2.51 3.57 -11.01
CA GLY A 57 -2.50 2.23 -10.40
C GLY A 57 -3.67 1.35 -10.85
N VAL A 58 -4.89 1.89 -10.85
CA VAL A 58 -6.10 1.18 -11.33
C VAL A 58 -6.01 0.86 -12.83
N LEU A 59 -5.48 1.78 -13.64
CA LEU A 59 -5.27 1.54 -15.08
C LEU A 59 -4.26 0.41 -15.32
N VAL A 60 -3.15 0.39 -14.58
CA VAL A 60 -2.14 -0.68 -14.64
C VAL A 60 -2.75 -2.01 -14.19
N MET A 61 -3.50 -2.03 -13.09
CA MET A 61 -4.20 -3.22 -12.62
C MET A 61 -5.15 -3.76 -13.69
N PHE A 62 -5.93 -2.89 -14.34
CA PHE A 62 -6.80 -3.26 -15.45
C PHE A 62 -6.01 -3.87 -16.62
N ALA A 63 -4.91 -3.25 -17.04
CA ALA A 63 -4.06 -3.75 -18.10
C ALA A 63 -3.45 -5.13 -17.77
N ILE A 64 -3.04 -5.36 -16.53
CA ILE A 64 -2.55 -6.67 -16.05
C ILE A 64 -3.67 -7.71 -16.14
N MET A 65 -4.89 -7.40 -15.67
CA MET A 65 -6.01 -8.32 -15.70
C MET A 65 -6.42 -8.70 -17.14
N VAL A 66 -6.55 -7.70 -18.02
CA VAL A 66 -6.90 -7.93 -19.43
C VAL A 66 -5.82 -8.73 -20.15
N THR A 67 -4.55 -8.36 -19.99
CA THR A 67 -3.43 -9.09 -20.59
C THR A 67 -3.37 -10.53 -20.09
N SER A 68 -3.52 -10.74 -18.78
CA SER A 68 -3.51 -12.09 -18.19
C SER A 68 -4.68 -12.94 -18.70
N ALA A 69 -5.88 -12.38 -18.81
CA ALA A 69 -7.04 -13.07 -19.35
C ALA A 69 -6.86 -13.41 -20.84
N ALA A 70 -6.32 -12.48 -21.64
CA ALA A 70 -6.12 -12.66 -23.07
C ALA A 70 -4.96 -13.63 -23.41
N THR A 71 -4.00 -13.81 -22.51
CA THR A 71 -2.83 -14.68 -22.68
C THR A 71 -3.01 -15.99 -21.90
N LEU A 72 -2.72 -15.99 -20.60
CA LEU A 72 -2.78 -17.17 -19.73
C LEU A 72 -4.19 -17.78 -19.68
N GLY A 73 -5.22 -16.93 -19.59
CA GLY A 73 -6.62 -17.37 -19.57
C GLY A 73 -7.03 -18.13 -20.83
N LYS A 74 -6.63 -17.65 -22.02
CA LYS A 74 -6.86 -18.37 -23.29
C LYS A 74 -6.10 -19.68 -23.39
N ALA A 75 -4.91 -19.76 -22.79
CA ALA A 75 -4.11 -20.98 -22.73
C ALA A 75 -4.62 -21.99 -21.68
N GLY A 76 -5.68 -21.66 -20.93
CA GLY A 76 -6.20 -22.50 -19.85
C GLY A 76 -5.33 -22.54 -18.59
N ILE A 77 -4.32 -21.67 -18.50
CA ILE A 77 -3.42 -21.57 -17.34
C ILE A 77 -4.11 -20.74 -16.26
N THR A 78 -4.64 -21.41 -15.24
CA THR A 78 -5.39 -20.78 -14.14
C THR A 78 -4.60 -20.71 -12.84
N THR A 79 -3.43 -21.36 -12.77
CA THR A 79 -2.57 -21.37 -11.59
C THR A 79 -1.16 -20.95 -11.97
N VAL A 80 -0.65 -19.94 -11.28
CA VAL A 80 0.71 -19.43 -11.42
C VAL A 80 1.29 -19.33 -10.02
N SER A 81 2.34 -20.10 -9.75
CA SER A 81 2.92 -20.24 -8.42
C SER A 81 4.12 -19.32 -8.19
N THR A 82 4.76 -18.84 -9.25
CA THR A 82 5.95 -17.99 -9.18
C THR A 82 5.95 -16.91 -10.26
N ALA A 83 6.74 -15.85 -10.03
CA ALA A 83 6.99 -14.82 -11.04
C ALA A 83 7.73 -15.39 -12.27
N GLU A 84 8.59 -16.39 -12.07
CA GLU A 84 9.30 -17.07 -13.15
C GLU A 84 8.32 -17.82 -14.07
N GLU A 85 7.38 -18.57 -13.50
CA GLU A 85 6.32 -19.25 -14.27
C GLU A 85 5.48 -18.25 -15.07
N ALA A 86 5.14 -17.09 -14.47
CA ALA A 86 4.42 -16.02 -15.16
C ALA A 86 5.21 -15.48 -16.37
N ALA A 87 6.51 -15.24 -16.19
CA ALA A 87 7.39 -14.72 -17.22
C ALA A 87 7.56 -15.70 -18.39
N LEU A 88 7.73 -16.99 -18.09
CA LEU A 88 7.84 -18.06 -19.10
C LEU A 88 6.53 -18.29 -19.85
N ALA A 89 5.39 -18.23 -19.15
CA ALA A 89 4.08 -18.31 -19.79
C ALA A 89 3.85 -17.15 -20.77
N LEU A 90 4.25 -15.93 -20.39
CA LEU A 90 4.20 -14.77 -21.27
C LEU A 90 5.16 -14.88 -22.46
N GLU A 91 6.36 -15.45 -22.27
CA GLU A 91 7.32 -15.70 -23.35
C GLU A 91 6.74 -16.59 -24.45
N LEU A 92 6.08 -17.69 -24.05
CA LEU A 92 5.50 -18.65 -24.99
C LEU A 92 4.37 -18.03 -25.83
N LEU A 93 3.66 -17.03 -25.28
CA LEU A 93 2.47 -16.44 -25.88
C LEU A 93 2.75 -15.13 -26.64
N ALA A 94 3.74 -14.35 -26.21
CA ALA A 94 4.01 -13.00 -26.72
C ALA A 94 5.50 -12.76 -27.08
N GLY A 95 6.35 -13.78 -26.97
CA GLY A 95 7.76 -13.75 -27.35
C GLY A 95 8.70 -13.23 -26.27
N SER A 96 10.01 -13.26 -26.56
CA SER A 96 11.08 -12.91 -25.63
C SER A 96 11.03 -11.45 -25.15
N ALA A 97 10.54 -10.52 -26.00
CA ALA A 97 10.37 -9.13 -25.62
C ALA A 97 9.37 -8.95 -24.47
N ALA A 98 8.29 -9.74 -24.44
CA ALA A 98 7.30 -9.71 -23.36
C ALA A 98 7.89 -10.18 -22.02
N ARG A 99 8.74 -11.22 -22.06
CA ARG A 99 9.48 -11.69 -20.88
C ARG A 99 10.42 -10.61 -20.32
N LEU A 100 11.15 -9.91 -21.19
CA LEU A 100 12.05 -8.84 -20.77
C LEU A 100 11.27 -7.70 -20.12
N LEU A 101 10.19 -7.24 -20.76
CA LEU A 101 9.33 -6.18 -20.20
C LEU A 101 8.71 -6.59 -18.86
N PHE A 102 8.23 -7.83 -18.75
CA PHE A 102 7.67 -8.35 -17.50
C PHE A 102 8.72 -8.43 -16.39
N THR A 103 9.92 -8.92 -16.69
CA THR A 103 11.03 -9.03 -15.73
C THR A 103 11.46 -7.64 -15.25
N LEU A 104 11.62 -6.68 -16.17
CA LEU A 104 11.93 -5.29 -15.84
C LEU A 104 10.82 -4.65 -14.98
N GLY A 105 9.56 -4.93 -15.32
CA GLY A 105 8.41 -4.45 -14.55
C GLY A 105 8.38 -5.01 -13.12
N ILE A 106 8.57 -6.32 -12.94
CA ILE A 106 8.61 -6.94 -11.61
C ILE A 106 9.78 -6.42 -10.78
N VAL A 107 10.98 -6.31 -11.37
CA VAL A 107 12.14 -5.77 -10.65
C VAL A 107 11.91 -4.30 -10.28
N GLY A 108 11.41 -3.49 -11.21
CA GLY A 108 11.11 -2.08 -10.96
C GLY A 108 10.06 -1.87 -9.87
N THR A 109 8.96 -2.61 -9.92
CA THR A 109 7.91 -2.57 -8.88
C THR A 109 8.42 -3.05 -7.53
N GLY A 110 9.25 -4.09 -7.49
CA GLY A 110 9.89 -4.55 -6.25
C GLY A 110 10.82 -3.51 -5.63
N LEU A 111 11.67 -2.86 -6.43
CA LEU A 111 12.59 -1.82 -5.95
C LEU A 111 11.85 -0.59 -5.38
N LEU A 112 10.68 -0.26 -5.91
CA LEU A 112 9.83 0.83 -5.40
C LEU A 112 9.03 0.41 -4.16
N ALA A 113 8.49 -0.81 -4.14
CA ALA A 113 7.61 -1.27 -3.06
C ALA A 113 8.37 -1.64 -1.78
N VAL A 114 9.56 -2.23 -1.89
CA VAL A 114 10.33 -2.72 -0.73
C VAL A 114 10.66 -1.60 0.27
N PRO A 115 11.18 -0.42 -0.13
CA PRO A 115 11.44 0.67 0.80
C PRO A 115 10.20 1.19 1.51
N VAL A 116 9.08 1.34 0.78
CA VAL A 116 7.80 1.82 1.32
C VAL A 116 7.25 0.85 2.37
N LEU A 117 7.25 -0.45 2.07
CA LEU A 117 6.75 -1.47 3.00
C LEU A 117 7.65 -1.64 4.23
N ALA A 118 8.97 -1.71 4.02
CA ALA A 118 9.92 -1.83 5.13
C ALA A 118 9.92 -0.57 6.01
N GLY A 119 9.87 0.60 5.38
CA GLY A 119 9.80 1.88 6.06
C GLY A 119 8.49 2.05 6.84
N SER A 120 7.33 1.71 6.25
CA SER A 120 6.04 1.77 6.96
C SER A 120 5.99 0.88 8.21
N THR A 121 6.59 -0.31 8.13
CA THR A 121 6.74 -1.21 9.27
C THR A 121 7.63 -0.58 10.35
N SER A 122 8.70 0.10 9.92
CA SER A 122 9.62 0.78 10.80
C SER A 122 9.01 1.99 11.50
N TYR A 123 8.23 2.82 10.79
CA TYR A 123 7.47 3.92 11.40
C TYR A 123 6.47 3.38 12.42
N ALA A 124 5.65 2.39 12.06
CA ALA A 124 4.65 1.84 12.97
C ALA A 124 5.28 1.28 14.27
N ILE A 125 6.42 0.59 14.17
CA ILE A 125 7.12 0.05 15.34
C ILE A 125 7.76 1.19 16.14
N ALA A 126 8.46 2.11 15.49
CA ALA A 126 9.13 3.20 16.20
C ALA A 126 8.13 4.12 16.92
N GLU A 127 7.00 4.46 16.31
CA GLU A 127 5.90 5.21 16.92
C GLU A 127 5.33 4.47 18.14
N THR A 128 5.10 3.15 18.03
CA THR A 128 4.59 2.32 19.13
C THR A 128 5.51 2.33 20.35
N PHE A 129 6.83 2.35 20.13
CA PHE A 129 7.83 2.35 21.21
C PHE A 129 8.38 3.75 21.57
N GLY A 130 7.88 4.81 20.92
CA GLY A 130 8.36 6.18 21.10
C GLY A 130 9.85 6.36 20.73
N TRP A 131 10.34 5.59 19.75
CA TRP A 131 11.72 5.71 19.26
C TRP A 131 11.86 6.87 18.28
N ARG A 132 13.10 7.36 18.10
CA ARG A 132 13.39 8.32 17.04
C ARG A 132 13.26 7.62 15.68
N GLU A 133 12.47 8.22 14.80
CA GLU A 133 12.12 7.74 13.46
C GLU A 133 12.28 8.84 12.42
N GLY A 134 12.38 8.44 11.16
CA GLY A 134 12.53 9.34 10.01
C GLY A 134 13.53 8.81 9.00
N LEU A 135 13.21 8.92 7.71
CA LEU A 135 14.07 8.52 6.59
C LEU A 135 15.15 9.57 6.28
N GLY A 136 14.91 10.83 6.62
CA GLY A 136 15.86 11.95 6.52
C GLY A 136 16.88 11.97 7.67
N LEU A 137 16.64 11.22 8.75
CA LEU A 137 17.59 11.10 9.85
C LEU A 137 18.82 10.27 9.46
N LYS A 138 19.98 10.59 10.02
CA LYS A 138 21.16 9.73 9.82
C LYS A 138 20.94 8.38 10.50
N MET A 139 21.48 7.31 9.91
CA MET A 139 21.52 5.95 10.48
C MET A 139 21.93 5.92 11.97
N THR A 140 22.87 6.79 12.36
CA THR A 140 23.35 6.88 13.75
C THR A 140 22.37 7.56 14.71
N GLN A 141 21.43 8.37 14.20
CA GLN A 141 20.42 9.12 14.97
C GLN A 141 19.14 8.30 15.18
N ALA A 142 18.79 7.41 14.23
CA ALA A 142 17.60 6.56 14.27
C ALA A 142 17.95 5.06 14.13
N LYS A 143 18.90 4.58 14.94
CA LYS A 143 19.43 3.20 14.82
C LYS A 143 18.33 2.13 14.90
N ALA A 144 17.38 2.29 15.84
CA ALA A 144 16.31 1.31 16.03
C ALA A 144 15.39 1.23 14.80
N PHE A 145 15.02 2.38 14.22
CA PHE A 145 14.25 2.48 12.99
C PHE A 145 14.94 1.74 11.84
N TYR A 146 16.18 2.09 11.51
CA TYR A 146 16.88 1.42 10.42
C TYR A 146 17.18 -0.07 10.68
N MET A 147 17.36 -0.49 11.94
CA MET A 147 17.46 -1.91 12.27
C MET A 147 16.18 -2.68 11.95
N VAL A 148 15.01 -2.07 12.14
CA VAL A 148 13.72 -2.67 11.75
C VAL A 148 13.62 -2.79 10.23
N ILE A 149 14.05 -1.77 9.48
CA ILE A 149 14.09 -1.83 8.01
C ILE A 149 14.98 -2.98 7.54
N VAL A 150 16.24 -3.02 7.98
CA VAL A 150 17.18 -4.09 7.57
C VAL A 150 16.69 -5.45 8.05
N GLY A 151 16.20 -5.54 9.28
CA GLY A 151 15.66 -6.77 9.86
C GLY A 151 14.47 -7.32 9.07
N SER A 152 13.51 -6.47 8.71
CA SER A 152 12.35 -6.87 7.91
C SER A 152 12.74 -7.36 6.50
N MET A 153 13.72 -6.71 5.85
CA MET A 153 14.26 -7.16 4.56
C MET A 153 14.93 -8.53 4.67
N VAL A 154 15.77 -8.73 5.70
CA VAL A 154 16.44 -10.02 5.93
C VAL A 154 15.41 -11.12 6.21
N VAL A 155 14.40 -10.85 7.05
CA VAL A 155 13.32 -11.80 7.32
C VAL A 155 12.58 -12.15 6.04
N GLY A 156 12.21 -11.16 5.22
CA GLY A 156 11.56 -11.40 3.93
C GLY A 156 12.40 -12.26 2.98
N MET A 157 13.72 -12.01 2.92
CA MET A 157 14.65 -12.81 2.12
C MET A 157 14.77 -14.24 2.65
N LEU A 158 14.87 -14.43 3.97
CA LEU A 158 14.94 -15.76 4.59
C LEU A 158 13.65 -16.55 4.38
N MET A 159 12.48 -15.91 4.46
CA MET A 159 11.20 -16.55 4.17
C MET A 159 11.16 -17.11 2.74
N ASN A 160 11.73 -16.40 1.77
CA ASN A 160 11.83 -16.91 0.40
C ASN A 160 12.64 -18.23 0.33
N MET A 161 13.71 -18.36 1.13
CA MET A 161 14.56 -19.56 1.13
C MET A 161 13.93 -20.79 1.79
N ILE A 162 12.90 -20.60 2.62
CA ILE A 162 12.19 -21.70 3.31
C ILE A 162 11.23 -22.45 2.35
N GLY A 163 11.17 -22.06 1.07
CA GLY A 163 10.36 -22.72 0.05
C GLY A 163 8.86 -22.37 0.14
N THR A 164 8.51 -21.31 0.87
CA THR A 164 7.14 -20.80 0.89
C THR A 164 6.78 -20.17 -0.45
N ASN A 165 5.67 -20.61 -1.05
CA ASN A 165 5.19 -20.07 -2.31
C ASN A 165 4.89 -18.55 -2.18
N PRO A 166 5.65 -17.67 -2.87
CA PRO A 166 5.52 -16.22 -2.72
C PRO A 166 4.14 -15.69 -3.16
N VAL A 167 3.54 -16.29 -4.18
CA VAL A 167 2.19 -15.91 -4.64
C VAL A 167 1.16 -16.20 -3.56
N ARG A 168 1.29 -17.34 -2.87
CA ARG A 168 0.41 -17.68 -1.75
C ARG A 168 0.61 -16.73 -0.57
N MET A 169 1.85 -16.35 -0.25
CA MET A 169 2.13 -15.35 0.79
C MET A 169 1.52 -14.00 0.43
N LEU A 170 1.67 -13.55 -0.82
CA LEU A 170 1.06 -12.31 -1.31
C LEU A 170 -0.47 -12.35 -1.19
N TYR A 171 -1.08 -13.50 -1.51
CA TYR A 171 -2.52 -13.71 -1.34
C TYR A 171 -2.97 -13.64 0.12
N TRP A 172 -2.23 -14.26 1.04
CA TRP A 172 -2.51 -14.17 2.48
C TRP A 172 -2.34 -12.74 3.00
N ALA A 173 -1.26 -12.06 2.61
CA ALA A 173 -1.04 -10.66 2.97
C ALA A 173 -2.21 -9.77 2.50
N ALA A 174 -2.70 -9.98 1.28
CA ALA A 174 -3.87 -9.25 0.76
C ALA A 174 -5.14 -9.51 1.58
N ILE A 175 -5.38 -10.75 2.01
CA ILE A 175 -6.53 -11.07 2.88
C ILE A 175 -6.39 -10.39 4.24
N LEU A 176 -5.21 -10.48 4.86
CA LEU A 176 -4.94 -9.87 6.16
C LEU A 176 -5.10 -8.35 6.09
N ASN A 177 -4.59 -7.70 5.04
CA ASN A 177 -4.79 -6.28 4.81
C ASN A 177 -6.28 -5.93 4.68
N GLY A 178 -7.04 -6.71 3.91
CA GLY A 178 -8.48 -6.49 3.73
C GLY A 178 -9.28 -6.65 5.03
N LEU A 179 -8.88 -7.58 5.89
CA LEU A 179 -9.52 -7.79 7.19
C LEU A 179 -9.11 -6.73 8.23
N ALA A 180 -7.87 -6.25 8.16
CA ALA A 180 -7.35 -5.22 9.05
C ALA A 180 -7.81 -3.81 8.66
N ALA A 181 -8.17 -3.55 7.40
CA ALA A 181 -8.56 -2.21 6.92
C ALA A 181 -9.76 -1.58 7.66
N PRO A 182 -10.89 -2.27 7.91
CA PRO A 182 -12.07 -1.66 8.53
C PRO A 182 -11.84 -0.92 9.85
N PRO A 183 -11.17 -1.48 10.88
CA PRO A 183 -10.93 -0.74 12.13
C PRO A 183 -10.09 0.53 11.90
N PHE A 184 -9.08 0.49 11.03
CA PHE A 184 -8.28 1.69 10.71
C PHE A 184 -9.12 2.75 10.00
N ILE A 185 -9.93 2.37 9.01
CA ILE A 185 -10.81 3.32 8.31
C ILE A 185 -11.80 3.97 9.28
N VAL A 186 -12.36 3.21 10.23
CA VAL A 186 -13.25 3.75 11.26
C VAL A 186 -12.53 4.75 12.16
N VAL A 187 -11.30 4.46 12.58
CA VAL A 187 -10.49 5.39 13.37
C VAL A 187 -10.25 6.69 12.59
N ILE A 188 -9.84 6.60 11.32
CA ILE A 188 -9.65 7.78 10.45
C ILE A 188 -10.94 8.56 10.27
N LEU A 189 -12.09 7.89 10.09
CA LEU A 189 -13.40 8.54 9.98
C LEU A 189 -13.80 9.28 11.26
N LEU A 190 -13.44 8.76 12.43
CA LEU A 190 -13.69 9.42 13.71
C LEU A 190 -12.76 10.64 13.90
N LEU A 191 -11.48 10.51 13.54
CA LEU A 191 -10.51 11.61 13.57
C LEU A 191 -10.90 12.73 12.60
N SER A 192 -11.31 12.38 11.39
CA SER A 192 -11.64 13.32 10.32
C SER A 192 -12.83 14.25 10.61
N ARG A 193 -13.66 13.86 11.59
CA ARG A 193 -14.82 14.63 12.07
C ARG A 193 -14.51 15.53 13.27
N ARG A 194 -13.36 15.38 13.93
CA ARG A 194 -13.04 16.12 15.16
C ARG A 194 -12.53 17.53 14.84
N ARG A 195 -13.42 18.53 14.98
CA ARG A 195 -13.11 19.97 14.91
C ARG A 195 -11.95 20.39 15.83
N TYR A 196 -11.84 19.76 17.01
CA TYR A 196 -10.75 20.03 17.96
C TYR A 196 -9.36 19.69 17.40
N LEU A 197 -9.26 18.69 16.51
CA LEU A 197 -7.99 18.27 15.92
C LEU A 197 -7.71 18.96 14.58
N LEU A 198 -8.73 19.15 13.75
CA LEU A 198 -8.58 19.61 12.36
C LEU A 198 -9.00 21.07 12.11
N GLY A 199 -9.56 21.73 13.12
CA GLY A 199 -10.01 23.12 13.03
C GLY A 199 -11.04 23.33 11.92
N GLN A 200 -10.66 24.13 10.91
CA GLN A 200 -11.49 24.46 9.75
C GLN A 200 -11.46 23.39 8.64
N HIS A 201 -10.46 22.50 8.63
CA HIS A 201 -10.24 21.50 7.57
C HIS A 201 -10.91 20.14 7.88
N VAL A 202 -12.02 20.16 8.63
CA VAL A 202 -12.81 18.95 8.89
C VAL A 202 -13.42 18.41 7.61
N SER A 203 -13.44 17.08 7.45
CA SER A 203 -13.96 16.44 6.25
C SER A 203 -15.40 16.88 5.94
N GLY A 204 -15.64 17.27 4.68
CA GLY A 204 -16.97 17.57 4.19
C GLY A 204 -17.91 16.36 4.23
N ARG A 205 -19.21 16.63 4.09
CA ARG A 205 -20.25 15.58 4.14
C ARG A 205 -20.04 14.50 3.08
N VAL A 206 -19.63 14.86 1.87
CA VAL A 206 -19.38 13.92 0.76
C VAL A 206 -18.20 12.99 1.07
N SER A 207 -17.05 13.55 1.44
CA SER A 207 -15.86 12.78 1.82
C SER A 207 -16.17 11.81 2.97
N THR A 208 -16.88 12.31 3.99
CA THR A 208 -17.32 11.52 5.13
C THR A 208 -18.22 10.33 4.72
N TRP A 209 -19.16 10.54 3.79
CA TRP A 209 -20.02 9.49 3.28
C TRP A 209 -19.25 8.46 2.45
N LEU A 210 -18.33 8.90 1.59
CA LEU A 210 -17.50 8.01 0.78
C LEU A 210 -16.60 7.12 1.65
N VAL A 211 -15.95 7.68 2.67
CA VAL A 211 -15.12 6.92 3.61
C VAL A 211 -15.97 5.94 4.43
N ALA A 212 -17.16 6.36 4.87
CA ALA A 212 -18.09 5.47 5.57
C ALA A 212 -18.57 4.32 4.66
N ALA A 213 -18.87 4.60 3.39
CA ALA A 213 -19.22 3.56 2.41
C ALA A 213 -18.04 2.61 2.14
N ALA A 214 -16.81 3.13 2.04
CA ALA A 214 -15.62 2.29 1.91
C ALA A 214 -15.41 1.40 3.14
N ALA A 215 -15.64 1.93 4.34
CA ALA A 215 -15.57 1.17 5.59
C ALA A 215 -16.61 0.05 5.64
N THR A 216 -17.86 0.34 5.27
CA THR A 216 -18.93 -0.67 5.27
C THR A 216 -18.68 -1.73 4.22
N VAL A 217 -18.30 -1.37 3.00
CA VAL A 217 -17.96 -2.34 1.94
C VAL A 217 -16.79 -3.23 2.38
N SER A 218 -15.74 -2.63 2.97
CA SER A 218 -14.56 -3.37 3.45
C SER A 218 -14.88 -4.29 4.64
N ALA A 219 -15.82 -3.91 5.51
CA ALA A 219 -16.25 -4.72 6.65
C ALA A 219 -17.23 -5.84 6.27
N VAL A 220 -18.15 -5.54 5.35
CA VAL A 220 -19.26 -6.44 5.00
C VAL A 220 -18.83 -7.53 4.03
N LEU A 221 -17.96 -7.23 3.05
CA LEU A 221 -17.50 -8.23 2.07
C LEU A 221 -16.80 -9.45 2.69
N PRO A 222 -15.89 -9.30 3.68
CA PRO A 222 -15.28 -10.44 4.35
C PRO A 222 -16.28 -11.23 5.20
N VAL A 223 -17.18 -10.56 5.91
CA VAL A 223 -18.17 -11.19 6.79
C VAL A 223 -19.20 -11.98 6.00
N LEU A 224 -19.72 -11.42 4.89
CA LEU A 224 -20.62 -12.12 3.98
C LEU A 224 -19.98 -13.34 3.31
N TYR A 225 -18.66 -13.34 3.13
CA TYR A 225 -17.94 -14.49 2.61
C TYR A 225 -17.68 -15.58 3.67
N LEU A 226 -17.58 -15.19 4.94
CA LEU A 226 -17.41 -16.08 6.09
C LEU A 226 -18.73 -16.69 6.58
N MET A 227 -19.87 -16.07 6.27
CA MET A 227 -21.21 -16.56 6.58
C MET A 227 -21.76 -17.38 5.39
N PRO A 228 -21.84 -18.72 5.48
CA PRO A 228 -22.39 -19.57 4.43
C PRO A 228 -23.92 -19.46 4.28
#